data_AF-A0A3A0AB07-F1
#
_entry.id   AF-A0A3A0AB07-F1
#
_cell.length_a   1.000
_cell.length_b   1.000
_cell.length_c   1.000
_cell.angle_alpha   90.00
_cell.angle_beta   90.00
_cell.angle_gamma   90.00
#
_symmetry.space_group_name_H-M   'P 1'
#
loop_
_entity.id
_entity.type
_entity.pdbx_description
1 polymer ?
#
loop_
_entity_poly.entity_id
_entity_poly.type
_entity_poly.pdbx_seq_one_letter_code
_entity_poly.pdbx_strand_id
1 'polypeptide(L)'
;MSILGPAGRAAENQFIQDQITAFERANPGLRLSGALTPDYRTALADAVAAHTPPDLFLVWSHELADLAADEAILPIPATYDRTASLPGPLRPAFQVDGAPYCLPRDLSTLALFFNPALFDRAEAAYPTPLWTWDDLRRAATATTTQRDSAPHGRLIAVITVLGAL
;
A
#
# COMPACT_ATOMS: atom_id res chain seq x y z
N MET A 1 -6.85 -1.21 24.10
CA MET A 1 -7.23 -1.03 22.69
C MET A 1 -6.49 -2.07 21.87
N SER A 2 -7.18 -2.79 21.00
CA SER A 2 -6.61 -3.84 20.14
C SER A 2 -6.31 -3.29 18.76
N ILE A 3 -5.14 -3.66 18.23
CA ILE A 3 -4.71 -3.30 16.88
C ILE A 3 -4.39 -4.58 16.13
N LEU A 4 -4.95 -4.75 14.93
CA LEU A 4 -4.63 -5.87 14.04
C LEU A 4 -4.09 -5.34 12.71
N GLY A 5 -2.99 -5.91 12.23
CA GLY A 5 -2.42 -5.55 10.93
C GLY A 5 -1.67 -6.69 10.26
N PRO A 6 -1.37 -6.55 8.96
CA PRO A 6 -0.51 -7.49 8.25
C PRO A 6 0.92 -7.41 8.76
N ALA A 7 1.55 -8.58 8.91
CA ALA A 7 2.99 -8.67 9.11
C ALA A 7 3.69 -8.40 7.78
N GLY A 8 4.61 -7.43 7.79
CA GLY A 8 5.53 -7.14 6.70
C GLY A 8 6.90 -7.76 6.94
N ARG A 9 7.93 -7.07 6.47
CA ARG A 9 9.33 -7.47 6.72
C ARG A 9 9.72 -7.23 8.18
N ALA A 10 10.74 -7.93 8.68
CA ALA A 10 11.18 -7.80 10.08
C ALA A 10 11.45 -6.34 10.50
N ALA A 11 12.12 -5.55 9.64
CA ALA A 11 12.38 -4.14 9.92
C ALA A 11 11.10 -3.29 9.98
N GLU A 12 10.12 -3.57 9.12
CA GLU A 12 8.82 -2.89 9.13
C GLU A 12 8.01 -3.24 10.38
N ASN A 13 7.97 -4.53 10.74
CA ASN A 13 7.30 -4.99 11.95
C ASN A 13 7.93 -4.37 13.20
N GLN A 14 9.26 -4.30 13.26
CA GLN A 14 9.95 -3.66 14.38
C GLN A 14 9.63 -2.17 14.46
N PHE A 15 9.64 -1.46 13.32
CA PHE A 15 9.30 -0.04 13.28
C PHE A 15 7.88 0.23 13.82
N ILE A 16 6.89 -0.57 13.44
CA ILE A 16 5.53 -0.45 13.96
C ILE A 16 5.48 -0.71 15.47
N GLN A 17 6.21 -1.72 15.97
CA GLN A 17 6.27 -2.02 17.40
C GLN A 17 6.93 -0.89 18.21
N ASP A 18 7.95 -0.24 17.64
CA ASP A 18 8.60 0.92 18.26
C ASP A 18 7.63 2.12 18.33
N GLN A 19 6.81 2.33 17.30
CA GLN A 19 5.75 3.36 17.30
C GLN A 19 4.68 3.09 18.36
N ILE A 20 4.22 1.83 18.48
CA ILE A 20 3.28 1.41 19.53
C ILE A 20 3.88 1.70 20.92
N THR A 21 5.12 1.27 21.14
CA THR A 21 5.83 1.48 22.41
C THR A 21 5.98 2.97 22.73
N ALA A 22 6.34 3.79 21.75
CA ALA A 22 6.48 5.24 21.92
C ALA A 22 5.13 5.89 22.27
N PHE A 23 4.05 5.46 21.61
CA PHE A 23 2.69 5.93 21.92
C PHE A 23 2.29 5.58 23.36
N GLU A 24 2.49 4.35 23.80
CA GLU A 24 2.15 3.92 25.17
C GLU A 24 2.97 4.67 26.24
N ARG A 25 4.25 4.96 25.97
CA ARG A 25 5.08 5.78 26.85
C ARG A 25 4.59 7.21 26.94
N ALA A 26 4.16 7.80 25.82
CA ALA A 26 3.64 9.15 25.76
C ALA A 26 2.22 9.28 26.36
N ASN A 27 1.48 8.18 26.47
CA ASN A 27 0.10 8.14 26.97
C ASN A 27 -0.04 7.16 28.14
N PRO A 28 0.45 7.52 29.35
CA PRO A 28 0.33 6.68 30.53
C PRO A 28 -1.13 6.32 30.82
N GLY A 29 -1.44 5.02 30.87
CA GLY A 29 -2.80 4.50 31.10
C GLY A 29 -3.45 3.90 29.85
N LEU A 30 -2.94 4.20 28.65
CA LEU A 30 -3.34 3.49 27.45
C LEU A 30 -2.45 2.27 27.23
N ARG A 31 -3.09 1.16 26.83
CA ARG A 31 -2.43 -0.08 26.42
C ARG A 31 -2.95 -0.52 25.06
N LEU A 32 -2.01 -0.77 24.17
CA LEU A 32 -2.21 -1.23 22.81
C LEU A 32 -1.78 -2.70 22.73
N SER A 33 -2.72 -3.60 22.45
CA SER A 33 -2.37 -4.97 22.09
C SER A 33 -2.26 -5.06 20.58
N GLY A 34 -1.05 -4.90 20.04
CA GLY A 34 -0.78 -5.00 18.61
C GLY A 34 -0.46 -6.42 18.16
N ALA A 35 -1.25 -6.95 17.23
CA ALA A 35 -0.96 -8.21 16.54
C ALA A 35 -0.67 -7.92 15.06
N LEU A 36 0.58 -8.08 14.65
CA LEU A 36 0.95 -8.17 13.24
C LEU A 36 0.99 -9.64 12.85
N THR A 37 0.24 -10.02 11.83
CA THR A 37 0.12 -11.43 11.43
C THR A 37 0.26 -11.60 9.91
N PRO A 38 0.96 -12.65 9.44
CA PRO A 38 1.01 -12.95 8.01
C PRO A 38 -0.38 -13.34 7.46
N ASP A 39 -1.24 -13.92 8.29
CA ASP A 39 -2.59 -14.39 7.90
C ASP A 39 -3.67 -13.35 8.20
N TYR A 40 -3.38 -12.08 7.90
CA TYR A 40 -4.18 -10.94 8.36
C TYR A 40 -5.65 -10.98 7.95
N ARG A 41 -5.95 -11.32 6.70
CA ARG A 41 -7.35 -11.39 6.23
C ARG A 41 -8.15 -12.45 6.98
N THR A 42 -7.56 -13.62 7.19
CA THR A 42 -8.18 -14.71 7.95
C THR A 42 -8.40 -14.29 9.40
N ALA A 43 -7.37 -13.73 10.06
CA ALA A 43 -7.46 -13.30 11.44
C ALA A 43 -8.52 -12.19 11.65
N LEU A 44 -8.64 -11.25 10.72
CA LEU A 44 -9.67 -10.21 10.78
C LEU A 44 -11.07 -10.81 10.59
N ALA A 45 -11.26 -11.68 9.59
CA ALA A 45 -12.54 -12.34 9.33
C ALA A 45 -12.98 -13.19 10.53
N ASP A 46 -12.07 -13.96 11.14
CA ASP A 46 -12.34 -14.77 12.33
C ASP A 46 -12.74 -13.88 13.52
N ALA A 47 -12.06 -12.77 13.74
CA ALA A 47 -12.37 -11.82 14.82
C ALA A 47 -13.74 -11.17 14.63
N VAL A 48 -14.10 -10.79 13.40
CA VAL A 48 -15.42 -10.25 13.05
C VAL A 48 -16.51 -11.32 13.24
N ALA A 49 -16.30 -12.54 12.75
CA ALA A 49 -17.24 -13.65 12.88
C ALA A 49 -17.45 -14.08 14.35
N ALA A 50 -16.41 -13.95 15.19
CA ALA A 50 -16.49 -14.18 16.63
C ALA A 50 -17.14 -13.02 17.41
N HIS A 51 -17.59 -11.96 16.73
CA HIS A 51 -18.11 -10.73 17.34
C HIS A 51 -17.11 -10.03 18.27
N THR A 52 -15.82 -10.16 17.99
CA THR A 52 -14.72 -9.51 18.72
C THR A 52 -13.75 -8.81 17.76
N PRO A 53 -14.22 -7.87 16.92
CA PRO A 53 -13.34 -7.16 15.99
C PRO A 53 -12.28 -6.33 16.74
N PRO A 54 -11.12 -6.07 16.13
CA PRO A 54 -10.14 -5.16 16.69
C PRO A 54 -10.65 -3.72 16.72
N ASP A 55 -10.18 -2.91 17.67
CA ASP A 55 -10.54 -1.48 17.76
C ASP A 55 -9.97 -0.68 16.59
N LEU A 56 -8.75 -1.02 16.13
CA LEU A 56 -8.11 -0.44 14.96
C LEU A 56 -7.52 -1.54 14.06
N PHE A 57 -7.69 -1.39 12.76
CA PHE A 57 -7.14 -2.33 11.79
C PHE A 57 -6.87 -1.63 10.45
N LEU A 58 -6.14 -2.30 9.56
CA LEU A 58 -5.86 -1.77 8.22
C LEU A 58 -6.95 -2.16 7.23
N VAL A 59 -7.41 -1.19 6.45
CA VAL A 59 -8.36 -1.39 5.37
C VAL A 59 -7.67 -1.10 4.06
N TRP A 60 -7.87 -1.96 3.06
CA TRP A 60 -7.44 -1.64 1.71
C TRP A 60 -8.45 -0.69 1.06
N SER A 61 -7.98 0.30 0.30
CA SER A 61 -8.84 1.35 -0.26
C SER A 61 -10.01 0.83 -1.10
N HIS A 62 -9.86 -0.31 -1.77
CA HIS A 62 -10.93 -0.91 -2.57
C HIS A 62 -12.03 -1.58 -1.75
N GLU A 63 -11.80 -1.85 -0.47
CA GLU A 63 -12.76 -2.50 0.44
C GLU A 63 -13.55 -1.48 1.27
N LEU A 64 -13.11 -0.21 1.31
CA LEU A 64 -13.63 0.82 2.21
C LEU A 64 -15.12 1.09 2.01
N ALA A 65 -15.58 1.20 0.76
CA ALA A 65 -16.96 1.51 0.43
C ALA A 65 -17.91 0.38 0.85
N ASP A 66 -17.53 -0.87 0.60
CA ASP A 66 -18.33 -2.05 0.96
C ASP A 66 -18.41 -2.18 2.49
N LEU A 67 -17.28 -2.04 3.20
CA LEU A 67 -17.25 -2.07 4.66
C LEU A 67 -18.11 -0.97 5.30
N ALA A 68 -18.14 0.22 4.71
CA ALA A 68 -18.99 1.31 5.19
C ALA A 68 -20.48 1.04 4.92
N ALA A 69 -20.81 0.49 3.74
CA ALA A 69 -22.18 0.12 3.38
C ALA A 69 -22.75 -1.01 4.26
N ASP A 70 -21.89 -1.96 4.64
CA ASP A 70 -22.21 -3.06 5.56
C ASP A 70 -22.22 -2.63 7.05
N GLU A 71 -21.98 -1.35 7.34
CA GLU A 71 -21.83 -0.79 8.69
C GLU A 71 -20.74 -1.50 9.53
N ALA A 72 -19.78 -2.14 8.88
CA ALA A 72 -18.68 -2.88 9.53
C ALA A 72 -17.57 -1.95 10.06
N ILE A 73 -17.57 -0.68 9.62
CA ILE A 73 -16.65 0.37 10.09
C ILE A 73 -17.41 1.67 10.35
N LEU A 74 -16.86 2.47 11.26
CA LEU A 74 -17.43 3.77 11.61
C LEU A 74 -16.65 4.90 10.90
N PRO A 75 -17.33 6.00 10.54
CA PRO A 75 -16.63 7.21 10.12
C PRO A 75 -15.76 7.72 11.26
N ILE A 76 -14.58 8.25 10.93
CA ILE A 76 -13.72 8.90 11.91
C ILE A 76 -14.20 10.35 12.12
N PRO A 77 -14.01 10.93 13.32
CA PRO A 77 -14.32 12.34 13.52
C PRO A 77 -13.53 13.22 12.55
N ALA A 78 -14.17 14.24 11.97
CA ALA A 78 -13.55 15.13 10.99
C ALA A 78 -12.28 15.84 11.51
N THR A 79 -12.14 16.02 12.82
CA THR A 79 -10.92 16.54 13.46
C THR A 79 -9.70 15.64 13.27
N TYR A 80 -9.91 14.36 12.98
CA TYR A 80 -8.87 13.40 12.65
C TYR A 80 -8.65 13.25 11.15
N ASP A 81 -9.44 13.91 10.28
CA ASP A 81 -9.17 13.88 8.85
C ASP A 81 -7.77 14.44 8.56
N ARG A 82 -6.95 13.64 7.87
CA ARG A 82 -5.60 14.00 7.43
C ARG A 82 -5.46 13.95 5.91
N THR A 83 -6.54 13.76 5.16
CA THR A 83 -6.53 13.69 3.70
C THR A 83 -6.17 15.02 3.03
N ALA A 84 -6.29 16.14 3.74
CA ALA A 84 -5.92 17.45 3.23
C ALA A 84 -4.44 17.56 2.80
N SER A 85 -3.54 16.78 3.41
CA SER A 85 -2.12 16.71 3.02
C SER A 85 -1.87 15.89 1.75
N LEU A 86 -2.87 15.12 1.29
CA LEU A 86 -2.76 14.30 0.09
C LEU A 86 -3.07 15.10 -1.18
N PRO A 87 -2.48 14.70 -2.33
CA PRO A 87 -2.95 15.12 -3.64
C PRO A 87 -4.47 14.93 -3.77
N GLY A 88 -5.17 15.95 -4.28
CA GLY A 88 -6.64 15.97 -4.39
C GLY A 88 -7.26 14.68 -4.95
N PRO A 89 -6.73 14.10 -6.04
CA PRO A 89 -7.26 12.86 -6.62
C PRO A 89 -7.17 11.62 -5.71
N LEU A 90 -6.34 11.63 -4.66
CA LEU A 90 -6.17 10.51 -3.75
C LEU A 90 -7.10 10.58 -2.53
N ARG A 91 -7.68 11.75 -2.22
CA ARG A 91 -8.54 11.94 -1.06
C ARG A 91 -9.78 11.05 -1.05
N PRO A 92 -10.48 10.82 -2.18
CA PRO A 92 -11.64 9.93 -2.21
C PRO A 92 -11.34 8.50 -1.77
N ALA A 93 -10.09 8.03 -1.85
CA ALA A 93 -9.73 6.69 -1.40
C ALA A 93 -9.83 6.49 0.13
N PHE A 94 -10.04 7.56 0.89
CA PHE A 94 -10.16 7.54 2.35
C PHE A 94 -11.52 8.03 2.86
N GLN A 95 -12.44 8.33 1.94
CA GLN A 95 -13.74 8.93 2.22
C GLN A 95 -14.87 8.10 1.60
N VAL A 96 -16.01 8.06 2.27
CA VAL A 96 -17.27 7.52 1.75
C VAL A 96 -18.30 8.63 1.85
N ASP A 97 -18.94 8.98 0.73
CA ASP A 97 -19.88 10.12 0.62
C ASP A 97 -19.34 11.44 1.19
N GLY A 98 -18.02 11.65 1.07
CA GLY A 98 -17.31 12.83 1.57
C GLY A 98 -17.00 12.83 3.07
N ALA A 99 -17.46 11.82 3.83
CA ALA A 99 -17.08 11.63 5.22
C ALA A 99 -15.77 10.82 5.32
N PRO A 100 -14.84 11.17 6.21
CA PRO A 100 -13.61 10.41 6.40
C PRO A 100 -13.89 9.10 7.15
N TYR A 101 -13.39 7.99 6.63
CA TYR A 101 -13.52 6.66 7.26
C TYR A 101 -12.18 6.05 7.67
N CYS A 102 -11.08 6.48 7.06
CA CYS A 102 -9.77 5.96 7.42
C CYS A 102 -8.70 7.05 7.38
N LEU A 103 -7.67 6.84 8.20
CA LEU A 103 -6.48 7.68 8.20
C LEU A 103 -5.51 7.21 7.11
N PRO A 104 -4.95 8.11 6.30
CA PRO A 104 -3.88 7.76 5.39
C PRO A 104 -2.66 7.25 6.17
N ARG A 105 -2.27 6.00 5.91
CA ARG A 105 -1.07 5.36 6.47
C ARG A 105 0.08 5.42 5.48
N ASP A 106 -0.12 4.83 4.31
CA ASP A 106 0.85 4.76 3.24
C ASP A 106 0.13 4.88 1.89
N LEU A 107 0.90 5.19 0.84
CA LEU A 107 0.41 5.29 -0.53
C LEU A 107 1.35 4.51 -1.44
N SER A 108 0.75 3.80 -2.39
CA SER A 108 1.50 3.07 -3.40
C SER A 108 1.25 3.68 -4.78
N THR A 109 2.32 3.90 -5.54
CA THR A 109 2.23 4.39 -6.93
C THR A 109 2.83 3.40 -7.89
N LEU A 110 2.29 3.31 -9.10
CA LEU A 110 2.92 2.56 -10.18
C LEU A 110 4.09 3.37 -10.75
N ALA A 111 5.21 2.70 -11.00
CA ALA A 111 6.35 3.26 -11.70
C ALA A 111 6.92 2.26 -12.71
N LEU A 112 7.49 2.79 -13.79
CA LEU A 112 8.19 2.01 -14.80
C LEU A 112 9.69 1.95 -14.45
N PHE A 113 10.18 0.76 -14.15
CA PHE A 113 11.61 0.49 -14.01
C PHE A 113 12.13 -0.24 -15.24
N PHE A 114 13.29 0.18 -15.73
CA PHE A 114 13.94 -0.42 -16.89
C PHE A 114 15.43 -0.63 -16.63
N ASN A 115 16.03 -1.59 -17.34
CA ASN A 115 17.47 -1.83 -17.32
C ASN A 115 18.15 -1.09 -18.50
N PRO A 116 18.93 -0.02 -18.25
CA PRO A 116 19.57 0.76 -19.31
C PRO A 116 20.44 -0.09 -20.25
N ALA A 117 21.15 -1.09 -19.72
CA ALA A 117 22.02 -1.94 -20.52
C ALA A 117 21.28 -2.85 -21.51
N LEU A 118 19.99 -3.15 -21.29
CA LEU A 118 19.16 -3.86 -22.27
C LEU A 118 18.67 -2.92 -23.37
N PHE A 119 18.40 -1.67 -23.02
CA PHE A 119 17.98 -0.63 -23.96
C PHE A 119 19.11 -0.23 -24.90
N ASP A 120 20.32 0.00 -24.36
CA ASP A 120 21.50 0.33 -25.16
C ASP A 120 21.83 -0.79 -26.16
N ARG A 121 21.78 -2.04 -25.70
CA ARG A 121 22.03 -3.22 -26.56
C ARG A 121 20.99 -3.40 -27.66
N ALA A 122 19.74 -3.01 -27.40
CA ALA A 122 18.66 -3.06 -28.37
C ALA A 122 18.59 -1.80 -29.24
N GLU A 123 19.48 -0.82 -29.02
CA GLU A 123 19.43 0.52 -29.62
C GLU A 123 18.04 1.17 -29.45
N ALA A 124 17.37 0.86 -28.33
CA ALA A 124 16.03 1.34 -28.03
C ALA A 124 16.08 2.67 -27.28
N ALA A 125 15.18 3.60 -27.64
CA ALA A 125 15.02 4.84 -26.89
C ALA A 125 14.61 4.55 -25.43
N TYR A 126 15.07 5.37 -24.49
CA TYR A 126 14.72 5.23 -23.08
C TYR A 126 13.30 5.73 -22.80
N PRO A 127 12.66 5.24 -21.72
CA PRO A 127 11.36 5.74 -21.27
C PRO A 127 11.35 7.24 -21.01
N THR A 128 10.29 7.91 -21.47
CA THR A 128 10.03 9.34 -21.19
C THR A 128 8.60 9.52 -20.67
N PRO A 129 8.28 10.65 -20.00
CA PRO A 129 6.91 10.94 -19.57
C PRO A 129 5.89 11.04 -20.71
N LEU A 130 6.34 11.17 -21.97
CA LEU A 130 5.50 11.30 -23.16
C LEU A 130 5.22 9.95 -23.85
N TRP A 131 5.78 8.86 -23.35
CA TRP A 131 5.58 7.54 -23.93
C TRP A 131 4.12 7.11 -23.91
N THR A 132 3.70 6.53 -25.02
CA THR A 132 2.45 5.82 -25.15
C THR A 132 2.60 4.35 -24.78
N TRP A 133 1.47 3.65 -24.61
CA TRP A 133 1.48 2.20 -24.45
C TRP A 133 2.10 1.47 -25.66
N ASP A 134 2.01 2.05 -26.86
CA ASP A 134 2.68 1.51 -28.05
C ASP A 134 4.20 1.69 -28.00
N ASP A 135 4.69 2.81 -27.46
CA ASP A 135 6.13 3.01 -27.22
C ASP A 135 6.66 1.95 -26.24
N LEU A 136 5.94 1.75 -25.13
CA LEU A 136 6.28 0.72 -24.15
C LEU A 136 6.31 -0.68 -24.80
N ARG A 137 5.29 -1.02 -25.61
CA ARG A 137 5.23 -2.32 -26.30
C ARG A 137 6.37 -2.50 -27.29
N ARG A 138 6.71 -1.47 -28.06
CA ARG A 138 7.85 -1.51 -28.99
C ARG A 138 9.17 -1.70 -28.25
N ALA A 139 9.42 -0.90 -27.21
CA ALA A 139 10.62 -1.02 -26.38
C ALA A 139 10.74 -2.41 -25.76
N ALA A 140 9.65 -2.93 -25.18
CA ALA A 140 9.64 -4.26 -24.59
C ALA A 140 9.90 -5.38 -25.60
N THR A 141 9.39 -5.23 -26.83
CA THR A 141 9.69 -6.19 -27.90
C THR A 141 11.17 -6.16 -28.26
N ALA A 142 11.74 -4.97 -28.47
CA ALA A 142 13.14 -4.78 -28.85
C ALA A 142 14.12 -5.32 -27.77
N THR A 143 13.83 -5.08 -26.50
CA THR A 143 14.69 -5.55 -25.39
C THR A 143 14.53 -7.04 -25.08
N THR A 144 13.53 -7.73 -25.66
CA THR A 144 13.27 -9.17 -25.41
C THR A 144 13.76 -10.07 -26.53
N THR A 145 13.84 -9.57 -27.77
CA THR A 145 14.31 -10.35 -28.94
C THR A 145 15.82 -10.52 -29.01
N GLN A 146 16.58 -9.70 -28.28
CA GLN A 146 18.02 -9.88 -28.03
C GLN A 146 18.22 -11.07 -27.06
N ARG A 147 18.27 -12.28 -27.60
CA ARG A 147 18.39 -13.53 -26.83
C ARG A 147 19.80 -13.64 -26.24
N ASP A 148 19.99 -13.17 -25.02
CA ASP A 148 21.19 -13.47 -24.25
C ASP A 148 21.07 -14.87 -23.62
N SER A 149 22.09 -15.70 -23.76
CA SER A 149 22.19 -17.03 -23.14
C SER A 149 22.35 -16.99 -21.61
N ALA A 150 22.12 -15.83 -20.99
CA ALA A 150 22.34 -15.58 -19.58
C ALA A 150 21.02 -15.72 -18.78
N PRO A 151 21.01 -16.43 -17.64
CA PRO A 151 19.78 -16.84 -16.96
C PRO A 151 18.94 -15.72 -16.30
N HIS A 152 19.31 -14.42 -16.43
CA HIS A 152 18.76 -13.34 -15.58
C HIS A 152 18.28 -12.06 -16.34
N GLY A 153 18.22 -12.03 -17.67
CA GLY A 153 18.00 -10.79 -18.42
C GLY A 153 16.57 -10.57 -18.96
N ARG A 154 15.60 -10.17 -18.13
CA ARG A 154 14.24 -9.77 -18.59
C ARG A 154 13.54 -8.77 -17.68
N LEU A 155 14.02 -7.54 -17.53
CA LEU A 155 13.29 -6.55 -16.73
C LEU A 155 13.01 -5.24 -17.47
N ILE A 156 11.82 -5.18 -18.06
CA ILE A 156 10.98 -4.00 -17.97
C ILE A 156 9.88 -4.40 -16.99
N ALA A 157 9.86 -3.78 -15.83
CA ALA A 157 8.85 -4.06 -14.81
C ALA A 157 8.08 -2.78 -14.51
N VAL A 158 6.76 -2.88 -14.65
CA VAL A 158 5.85 -1.94 -13.99
C VAL A 158 5.74 -2.44 -12.56
N ILE A 159 6.34 -1.70 -11.62
CA ILE A 159 6.36 -2.08 -10.21
C ILE A 159 5.48 -1.08 -9.46
N THR A 160 4.62 -1.60 -8.59
CA THR A 160 4.00 -0.81 -7.55
C THR A 160 5.06 -0.46 -6.51
N VAL A 161 5.43 0.82 -6.44
CA VAL A 161 6.29 1.35 -5.39
C VAL A 161 5.39 1.61 -4.17
N LEU A 162 5.57 0.82 -3.12
CA LEU A 162 5.06 1.14 -1.78
C LEU A 162 5.92 2.28 -1.22
N GLY A 163 5.38 3.49 -1.21
CA GLY A 163 5.97 4.63 -0.52
C GLY A 163 5.34 4.75 0.86
N ALA A 164 6.08 4.37 1.90
CA ALA A 164 5.82 4.93 3.21
C ALA A 164 6.30 6.39 3.16
N LEU A 165 5.37 7.35 3.27
CA LEU A 165 5.69 8.75 3.52
C LEU A 165 6.10 8.94 4.97
#